data_AF-A0A060RDV1-F1
#
_entry.id   AF-A0A060RDV1-F1
#
_cell.length_a   1.000
_cell.length_b   1.000
_cell.length_c   1.000
_cell.angle_alpha   90.00
_cell.angle_beta   90.00
_cell.angle_gamma   90.00
#
_symmetry.space_group_name_H-M   'P 1'
#
loop_
_entity.id
_entity.type
_entity.pdbx_description
1 polymer ?
#
loop_
_entity_poly.entity_id
_entity_poly.type
_entity_poly.pdbx_seq_one_letter_code
_entity_poly.pdbx_strand_id
1 'polypeptide(L)'
;MSPKLFDYKTDDSFEADLAKNLTAYKERFNKRFEVLESNILLISKVKNIAVDDGNIEMTTLWNAFGYINLLSYDLISVGYSMILENRPWQKVYFARQVALLLYEGKEDLPELLGKYFKTIFSSTPKADPWIEELKTHLSELNSFKSKNHEYLKKIRLNVSGHRDQNINNQLDVITSINPYDIKTLMFEFEEKLRKLLDHIQPVIVNSLTLKI
;
A
#
# COMPACT_ATOMS: atom_id res chain seq x y z
N MET A 1 -6.50 -10.69 -36.64
CA MET A 1 -5.80 -9.95 -35.58
C MET A 1 -6.86 -9.21 -34.79
N SER A 2 -6.97 -9.43 -33.48
CA SER A 2 -7.87 -8.61 -32.65
C SER A 2 -7.33 -7.18 -32.65
N PRO A 3 -8.16 -6.14 -32.86
CA PRO A 3 -7.69 -4.76 -32.74
C PRO A 3 -7.07 -4.59 -31.35
N LYS A 4 -5.84 -4.05 -31.31
CA LYS A 4 -5.18 -3.74 -30.04
C LYS A 4 -5.98 -2.62 -29.39
N LEU A 5 -6.89 -2.99 -28.49
CA LEU A 5 -7.64 -2.02 -27.69
C LEU A 5 -6.71 -1.22 -26.75
N PHE A 6 -5.52 -1.76 -26.46
CA PHE A 6 -4.50 -1.09 -25.67
C PHE A 6 -3.33 -0.67 -26.53
N ASP A 7 -3.02 0.62 -26.45
CA ASP A 7 -1.85 1.25 -27.06
C ASP A 7 -1.15 2.16 -26.02
N TYR A 8 -1.00 1.65 -24.79
CA TYR A 8 -0.22 2.36 -23.79
C TYR A 8 1.27 2.27 -24.14
N LYS A 9 2.01 3.35 -23.88
CA LYS A 9 3.46 3.40 -24.08
C LYS A 9 4.13 2.36 -23.19
N THR A 10 4.85 1.42 -23.81
CA THR A 10 5.68 0.46 -23.09
C THR A 10 6.92 1.13 -22.52
N ASP A 11 7.38 0.65 -21.37
CA ASP A 11 8.71 0.95 -20.85
C ASP A 11 9.66 -0.16 -21.31
N ASP A 12 10.18 -0.03 -22.54
CA ASP A 12 11.03 -1.04 -23.17
C ASP A 12 12.31 -1.30 -22.35
N SER A 13 12.83 -0.28 -21.67
CA SER A 13 13.97 -0.42 -20.78
C SER A 13 13.63 -1.31 -19.59
N PHE A 14 12.46 -1.12 -18.98
CA PHE A 14 12.00 -1.95 -17.88
C PHE A 14 11.70 -3.38 -18.33
N GLU A 15 11.06 -3.58 -19.48
CA GLU A 15 10.77 -4.93 -19.99
C GLU A 15 12.05 -5.71 -20.31
N ALA A 16 13.06 -5.05 -20.89
CA ALA A 16 14.37 -5.65 -21.12
C ALA A 16 15.08 -6.00 -19.80
N ASP A 17 15.03 -5.11 -18.80
CA ASP A 17 15.59 -5.36 -17.48
C ASP A 17 14.87 -6.51 -16.75
N LEU A 18 13.54 -6.53 -16.78
CA LEU A 18 12.72 -7.59 -16.18
C LEU A 18 13.02 -8.95 -16.82
N ALA A 19 13.10 -9.01 -18.15
CA ALA A 19 13.41 -10.25 -18.86
C ALA A 19 14.81 -10.77 -18.48
N LYS A 20 15.80 -9.88 -18.32
CA LYS A 20 17.16 -10.23 -17.92
C LYS A 20 17.26 -10.65 -16.45
N ASN A 21 16.49 -10.01 -15.57
CA ASN A 21 16.64 -10.10 -14.12
C ASN A 21 15.44 -10.75 -13.42
N LEU A 22 14.59 -11.49 -14.14
CA LEU A 22 13.31 -12.02 -13.65
C LEU A 22 13.45 -12.78 -12.31
N THR A 23 14.45 -13.64 -12.17
CA THR A 23 14.70 -14.39 -10.94
C THR A 23 14.97 -13.45 -9.76
N ALA A 24 15.82 -12.44 -9.96
CA ALA A 24 16.15 -11.47 -8.93
C ALA A 24 14.92 -10.63 -8.52
N TYR A 25 14.04 -10.27 -9.47
CA TYR A 25 12.76 -9.62 -9.14
C TYR A 25 11.90 -10.53 -8.26
N LYS A 26 11.69 -11.78 -8.67
CA LYS A 26 10.90 -12.76 -7.89
C LYS A 26 11.44 -12.94 -6.48
N GLU A 27 12.76 -13.06 -6.31
CA GLU A 27 13.39 -13.17 -5.00
C GLU A 27 13.17 -11.94 -4.12
N ARG A 28 13.23 -10.73 -4.69
CA ARG A 28 12.93 -9.49 -3.93
C ARG A 28 11.49 -9.45 -3.46
N PHE A 29 10.55 -9.84 -4.32
CA PHE A 29 9.13 -9.96 -3.96
C PHE A 29 8.91 -11.01 -2.86
N ASN A 30 9.49 -12.20 -3.01
CA ASN A 30 9.36 -13.27 -2.01
C ASN A 30 9.90 -12.86 -0.64
N LYS A 31 11.08 -12.24 -0.58
CA LYS A 31 11.62 -11.69 0.68
C LYS A 31 10.67 -10.69 1.32
N ARG A 32 10.03 -9.85 0.51
CA ARG A 32 9.05 -8.87 1.01
C ARG A 32 7.78 -9.56 1.53
N PHE A 33 7.28 -10.58 0.84
CA PHE A 33 6.15 -11.39 1.30
C PHE A 33 6.46 -12.06 2.64
N GLU A 34 7.61 -12.72 2.77
CA GLU A 34 8.02 -13.41 4.01
C GLU A 34 8.02 -12.47 5.23
N VAL A 35 8.55 -11.25 5.08
CA VAL A 35 8.57 -10.24 6.14
C VAL A 35 7.15 -9.80 6.51
N LEU A 36 6.32 -9.49 5.52
CA LEU A 36 4.96 -9.00 5.76
C LEU A 36 4.06 -10.08 6.36
N GLU A 37 4.13 -11.32 5.88
CA GLU A 37 3.39 -12.47 6.42
C GLU A 37 3.80 -12.75 7.87
N SER A 38 5.09 -12.73 8.16
CA SER A 38 5.61 -12.90 9.51
C SER A 38 5.09 -11.81 10.45
N ASN A 39 5.10 -10.55 10.01
CA ASN A 39 4.55 -9.43 10.77
C ASN A 39 3.05 -9.60 11.01
N ILE A 40 2.26 -9.92 9.98
CA ILE A 40 0.81 -10.10 10.08
C ILE A 40 0.46 -11.20 11.09
N LEU A 41 1.17 -12.34 11.05
CA LEU A 41 0.99 -13.43 12.00
C LEU A 41 1.32 -13.03 13.43
N LEU A 42 2.43 -12.31 13.65
CA LEU A 42 2.80 -11.78 14.97
C LEU A 42 1.73 -10.81 15.48
N ILE A 43 1.30 -9.87 14.65
CA ILE A 43 0.30 -8.85 14.98
C ILE A 43 -1.01 -9.50 15.40
N SER A 44 -1.47 -10.51 14.64
CA SER A 44 -2.70 -11.22 14.98
C SER A 44 -2.63 -11.88 16.36
N LYS A 45 -1.48 -12.45 16.74
CA LYS A 45 -1.29 -13.10 18.04
C LYS A 45 -1.27 -12.07 19.18
N VAL A 46 -0.43 -11.04 19.05
CA VAL A 46 -0.24 -10.05 20.13
C VAL A 46 -1.49 -9.20 20.34
N LYS A 47 -2.18 -8.83 19.25
CA LYS A 47 -3.44 -8.08 19.36
C LYS A 47 -4.47 -8.84 20.18
N ASN A 48 -4.60 -10.16 19.98
CA ASN A 48 -5.57 -10.96 20.74
C ASN A 48 -5.25 -10.97 22.24
N ILE A 49 -3.97 -11.05 22.62
CA ILE A 49 -3.55 -10.89 24.02
C ILE A 49 -3.97 -9.51 24.56
N ALA A 50 -3.73 -8.43 23.80
CA ALA A 50 -4.14 -7.09 24.22
C ALA A 50 -5.66 -6.93 24.38
N VAL A 51 -6.45 -7.61 23.53
CA VAL A 51 -7.91 -7.66 23.63
C VAL A 51 -8.34 -8.41 24.89
N ASP A 52 -7.75 -9.57 25.16
CA ASP A 52 -8.07 -10.40 26.33
C ASP A 52 -7.71 -9.67 27.65
N ASP A 53 -6.64 -8.86 27.62
CA ASP A 53 -6.23 -7.98 28.72
C ASP A 53 -7.11 -6.71 28.86
N GLY A 54 -8.05 -6.46 27.95
CA GLY A 54 -8.85 -5.23 27.90
C GLY A 54 -8.04 -3.96 27.60
N ASN A 55 -6.83 -4.07 27.06
CA ASN A 55 -5.96 -2.93 26.77
C ASN A 55 -6.29 -2.31 25.40
N ILE A 56 -7.23 -1.37 25.40
CA ILE A 56 -7.77 -0.69 24.21
C ILE A 56 -6.68 0.03 23.42
N GLU A 57 -5.74 0.69 24.09
CA GLU A 57 -4.65 1.46 23.46
C GLU A 57 -3.73 0.54 22.65
N MET A 58 -3.33 -0.58 23.26
CA MET A 58 -2.52 -1.61 22.59
C MET A 58 -3.28 -2.27 21.46
N THR A 59 -4.54 -2.65 21.66
CA THR A 59 -5.37 -3.20 20.57
C THR A 59 -5.44 -2.23 19.38
N THR A 60 -5.58 -0.94 19.65
CA THR A 60 -5.65 0.11 18.62
C THR A 60 -4.31 0.26 17.89
N LEU A 61 -3.20 0.30 18.63
CA LEU A 61 -1.85 0.39 18.07
C LEU A 61 -1.54 -0.79 17.14
N TRP A 62 -1.79 -2.02 17.63
CA TRP A 62 -1.54 -3.25 16.88
C TRP A 62 -2.48 -3.39 15.68
N ASN A 63 -3.73 -2.93 15.77
CA ASN A 63 -4.63 -2.84 14.61
C ASN A 63 -4.10 -1.89 13.55
N ALA A 64 -3.63 -0.69 13.93
CA ALA A 64 -3.08 0.26 12.98
C ALA A 64 -1.84 -0.28 12.28
N PHE A 65 -0.90 -0.88 13.04
CA PHE A 65 0.28 -1.52 12.47
C PHE A 65 -0.07 -2.71 11.57
N GLY A 66 -1.08 -3.51 11.96
CA GLY A 66 -1.62 -4.61 11.15
C GLY A 66 -2.22 -4.15 9.84
N TYR A 67 -3.02 -3.08 9.86
CA TYR A 67 -3.61 -2.47 8.66
C TYR A 67 -2.52 -2.06 7.66
N ILE A 68 -1.46 -1.38 8.11
CA ILE A 68 -0.38 -0.92 7.22
C ILE A 68 0.36 -2.12 6.60
N ASN A 69 0.65 -3.17 7.39
CA ASN A 69 1.29 -4.39 6.87
C ASN A 69 0.40 -5.12 5.85
N LEU A 70 -0.90 -5.26 6.13
CA LEU A 70 -1.86 -5.88 5.21
C LEU A 70 -2.00 -5.09 3.90
N LEU A 71 -2.15 -3.76 3.99
CA LEU A 71 -2.19 -2.90 2.81
C LEU A 71 -0.92 -3.03 1.97
N SER A 72 0.25 -3.07 2.61
CA SER A 72 1.52 -3.31 1.91
C SER A 72 1.58 -4.69 1.27
N TYR A 73 1.05 -5.72 1.92
CA TYR A 73 1.02 -7.09 1.40
C TYR A 73 0.13 -7.19 0.16
N ASP A 74 -1.08 -6.66 0.23
CA ASP A 74 -2.04 -6.68 -0.88
C ASP A 74 -1.48 -5.89 -2.08
N LEU A 75 -0.89 -4.71 -1.81
CA LEU A 75 -0.30 -3.87 -2.85
C LEU A 75 0.83 -4.59 -3.59
N ILE A 76 1.74 -5.23 -2.86
CA ILE A 76 2.86 -5.98 -3.44
C ILE A 76 2.36 -7.25 -4.15
N SER A 77 1.33 -7.92 -3.63
CA SER A 77 0.75 -9.14 -4.23
C SER A 77 0.13 -8.87 -5.59
N VAL A 78 -0.70 -7.83 -5.67
CA VAL A 78 -1.32 -7.40 -6.93
C VAL A 78 -0.25 -6.82 -7.87
N GLY A 79 0.68 -6.04 -7.33
CA GLY A 79 1.81 -5.45 -8.05
C GLY A 79 2.71 -6.49 -8.73
N TYR A 80 3.05 -7.55 -8.01
CA TYR A 80 3.80 -8.69 -8.52
C TYR A 80 3.09 -9.32 -9.73
N SER A 81 1.79 -9.56 -9.59
CA SER A 81 0.95 -10.12 -10.66
C SER A 81 0.87 -9.19 -11.86
N MET A 82 0.75 -7.87 -11.64
CA MET A 82 0.77 -6.85 -12.70
C MET A 82 2.09 -6.86 -13.49
N ILE A 83 3.22 -6.87 -12.79
CA ILE A 83 4.55 -6.77 -13.39
C ILE A 83 4.86 -7.98 -14.26
N LEU A 84 4.46 -9.18 -13.82
CA LEU A 84 4.78 -10.43 -14.51
C LEU A 84 3.76 -10.87 -15.57
N GLU A 85 2.61 -10.21 -15.64
CA GLU A 85 1.58 -10.52 -16.63
C GLU A 85 2.00 -10.03 -18.02
N ASN A 86 1.77 -10.84 -19.06
CA ASN A 86 2.12 -10.47 -20.44
C ASN A 86 0.88 -10.12 -21.28
N ARG A 87 -0.31 -10.51 -20.82
CA ARG A 87 -1.58 -10.25 -21.51
C ARG A 87 -2.07 -8.83 -21.15
N PRO A 88 -2.28 -7.93 -22.13
CA PRO A 88 -2.60 -6.53 -21.86
C PRO A 88 -3.84 -6.31 -20.98
N TRP A 89 -4.93 -7.04 -21.26
CA TRP A 89 -6.17 -6.95 -20.49
C TRP A 89 -5.97 -7.29 -19.01
N GLN A 90 -5.24 -8.37 -18.74
CA GLN A 90 -4.96 -8.82 -17.38
C GLN A 90 -3.97 -7.88 -16.69
N LYS A 91 -2.94 -7.39 -17.39
CA LYS A 91 -2.00 -6.39 -16.86
C LYS A 91 -2.74 -5.12 -16.44
N VAL A 92 -3.65 -4.62 -17.27
CA VAL A 92 -4.51 -3.46 -16.96
C VAL A 92 -5.52 -3.77 -15.85
N TYR A 93 -6.05 -5.00 -15.78
CA TYR A 93 -6.85 -5.43 -14.63
C TYR A 93 -6.07 -5.32 -13.32
N PHE A 94 -4.86 -5.87 -13.24
CA PHE A 94 -4.05 -5.73 -12.03
C PHE A 94 -3.68 -4.28 -11.74
N ALA A 95 -3.40 -3.46 -12.77
CA ALA A 95 -3.18 -2.03 -12.60
C ALA A 95 -4.38 -1.30 -11.98
N ARG A 96 -5.61 -1.68 -12.36
CA ARG A 96 -6.84 -1.17 -11.72
C ARG A 96 -6.95 -1.54 -10.24
N GLN A 97 -6.53 -2.75 -9.89
CA GLN A 97 -6.52 -3.22 -8.50
C GLN A 97 -5.45 -2.51 -7.67
N VAL A 98 -4.25 -2.31 -8.22
CA VAL A 98 -3.20 -1.47 -7.60
C VAL A 98 -3.72 -0.05 -7.38
N ALA A 99 -4.33 0.57 -8.41
CA ALA A 99 -4.88 1.92 -8.30
C ALA A 99 -5.97 2.04 -7.22
N LEU A 100 -6.79 1.00 -7.04
CA LEU A 100 -7.78 0.93 -5.98
C LEU A 100 -7.11 0.91 -4.60
N LEU A 101 -6.12 0.04 -4.38
CA LEU A 101 -5.38 -0.05 -3.12
C LEU A 101 -4.65 1.26 -2.80
N LEU A 102 -4.04 1.90 -3.81
CA LEU A 102 -3.44 3.22 -3.68
C LEU A 102 -4.47 4.27 -3.27
N TYR A 103 -5.68 4.22 -3.85
CA TYR A 103 -6.74 5.18 -3.53
C TYR A 103 -7.25 5.02 -2.10
N GLU A 104 -7.58 3.79 -1.67
CA GLU A 104 -8.14 3.56 -0.34
C GLU A 104 -7.05 3.81 0.72
N GLY A 105 -5.84 3.27 0.51
CA GLY A 105 -4.72 3.47 1.41
C GLY A 105 -4.37 4.94 1.65
N LYS A 106 -4.34 5.78 0.60
CA LYS A 106 -4.03 7.22 0.78
C LYS A 106 -5.13 7.98 1.52
N GLU A 107 -6.38 7.51 1.52
CA GLU A 107 -7.48 8.15 2.24
C GLU A 107 -7.47 7.74 3.71
N ASP A 108 -7.28 6.44 3.99
CA ASP A 108 -7.38 5.87 5.33
C ASP A 108 -6.14 6.13 6.20
N LEU A 109 -4.93 6.10 5.63
CA LEU A 109 -3.69 6.19 6.41
C LEU A 109 -3.56 7.49 7.22
N PRO A 110 -3.83 8.69 6.68
CA PRO A 110 -3.76 9.91 7.48
C PRO A 110 -4.74 9.92 8.66
N GLU A 111 -5.94 9.34 8.50
CA GLU A 111 -6.93 9.25 9.57
C GLU A 111 -6.47 8.27 10.66
N LEU A 112 -6.02 7.08 10.25
CA LEU A 112 -5.47 6.06 11.13
C LEU A 112 -4.30 6.63 11.96
N LEU A 113 -3.35 7.27 11.29
CA LEU A 113 -2.12 7.74 11.94
C LEU A 113 -2.37 8.99 12.80
N GLY A 114 -3.14 9.96 12.31
CA GLY A 114 -3.36 11.23 12.99
C GLY A 114 -4.15 11.09 14.29
N LYS A 115 -5.17 10.24 14.30
CA LYS A 115 -6.04 10.04 15.47
C LYS A 115 -5.38 9.15 16.52
N TYR A 116 -4.87 7.98 16.12
CA TYR A 116 -4.47 6.96 17.08
C TYR A 116 -3.10 7.21 17.69
N PHE A 117 -2.09 7.58 16.89
CA PHE A 117 -0.74 7.78 17.40
C PHE A 117 -0.60 9.06 18.22
N LYS A 118 -1.35 10.12 17.90
CA LYS A 118 -1.35 11.30 18.75
C LYS A 118 -1.88 11.00 20.15
N THR A 119 -2.96 10.21 20.25
CA THR A 119 -3.54 9.82 21.55
C THR A 119 -2.57 8.95 22.35
N ILE A 120 -2.03 7.88 21.75
CA ILE A 120 -1.17 6.91 22.44
C ILE A 120 0.11 7.56 22.98
N PHE A 121 0.67 8.55 22.29
CA PHE A 121 1.99 9.11 22.63
C PHE A 121 1.96 10.47 23.31
N SER A 122 0.77 11.09 23.42
CA SER A 122 0.61 12.38 24.12
C SER A 122 1.06 12.37 25.58
N SER A 123 1.19 11.19 26.19
CA SER A 123 1.61 10.99 27.59
C SER A 123 3.09 10.64 27.77
N THR A 124 3.88 10.53 26.69
CA THR A 124 5.27 10.04 26.76
C THR A 124 6.31 11.17 26.67
N PRO A 125 7.13 11.43 27.72
CA PRO A 125 8.06 12.58 27.78
C PRO A 125 9.19 12.62 26.73
N LYS A 126 9.37 11.55 25.96
CA LYS A 126 10.35 11.45 24.85
C LYS A 126 9.69 11.33 23.47
N ALA A 127 8.38 11.57 23.38
CA ALA A 127 7.63 11.39 22.14
C ALA A 127 7.90 12.49 21.11
N ASP A 128 8.35 13.68 21.51
CA ASP A 128 8.40 14.84 20.61
C ASP A 128 9.24 14.60 19.33
N PRO A 129 10.48 14.09 19.37
CA PRO A 129 11.24 13.82 18.15
C PRO A 129 10.60 12.75 17.26
N TRP A 130 10.04 11.70 17.87
CA TRP A 130 9.37 10.61 17.15
C TRP A 130 8.06 11.10 16.49
N ILE A 131 7.32 11.99 17.16
CA ILE A 131 6.10 12.61 16.63
C ILE A 131 6.44 13.53 15.45
N GLU A 132 7.52 14.30 15.51
CA GLU A 132 7.94 15.16 14.38
C GLU A 132 8.32 14.35 13.13
N GLU A 133 9.00 13.21 13.31
CA GLU A 133 9.30 12.31 12.20
C GLU A 133 8.03 11.65 11.64
N LEU A 134 7.07 11.25 12.51
CA LEU A 134 5.77 10.77 12.06
C LEU A 134 5.01 11.85 11.24
N LYS A 135 5.06 13.11 11.66
CA LYS A 135 4.48 14.24 10.90
C LYS A 135 5.13 14.39 9.53
N THR A 136 6.43 14.14 9.42
CA THR A 136 7.15 14.15 8.14
C THR A 136 6.61 13.07 7.20
N HIS A 137 6.47 11.83 7.67
CA HIS A 137 5.85 10.75 6.89
C HIS A 137 4.40 11.06 6.49
N LEU A 138 3.62 11.65 7.39
CA LEU A 138 2.26 12.10 7.09
C LEU A 138 2.22 13.16 5.99
N SER A 139 3.16 14.10 6.03
CA SER A 139 3.29 15.14 4.99
C SER A 139 3.60 14.51 3.62
N GLU A 140 4.51 13.53 3.56
CA GLU A 140 4.83 12.80 2.34
C GLU A 140 3.63 12.03 1.78
N LEU A 141 2.85 11.37 2.65
CA LEU A 141 1.61 10.70 2.27
C LEU A 141 0.55 11.68 1.74
N ASN A 142 0.41 12.84 2.38
CA ASN A 142 -0.51 13.90 1.93
C ASN A 142 -0.09 14.51 0.59
N SER A 143 1.22 14.65 0.35
CA SER A 143 1.75 15.08 -0.94
C SER A 143 1.43 14.05 -2.04
N PHE A 144 1.67 12.76 -1.77
CA PHE A 144 1.29 11.68 -2.68
C PHE A 144 -0.22 11.68 -2.97
N LYS A 145 -1.04 11.86 -1.92
CA LYS A 145 -2.49 11.95 -2.05
C LYS A 145 -2.88 13.09 -2.99
N SER A 146 -2.41 14.30 -2.72
CA SER A 146 -2.79 15.50 -3.46
C SER A 146 -2.39 15.41 -4.94
N LYS A 147 -1.17 14.92 -5.22
CA LYS A 147 -0.65 14.77 -6.58
C LYS A 147 -1.45 13.76 -7.42
N ASN A 148 -1.92 12.68 -6.81
CA ASN A 148 -2.50 11.54 -7.54
C ASN A 148 -4.02 11.38 -7.34
N HIS A 149 -4.67 12.25 -6.58
CA HIS A 149 -6.06 12.07 -6.14
C HIS A 149 -7.03 11.86 -7.31
N GLU A 150 -7.08 12.81 -8.24
CA GLU A 150 -8.07 12.79 -9.34
C GLU A 150 -7.88 11.57 -10.25
N TYR A 151 -6.63 11.22 -10.57
CA TYR A 151 -6.33 10.07 -11.40
C TYR A 151 -6.78 8.75 -10.76
N LEU A 152 -6.40 8.53 -9.50
CA LEU A 152 -6.78 7.32 -8.76
C LEU A 152 -8.30 7.26 -8.50
N LYS A 153 -8.93 8.40 -8.20
CA LYS A 153 -10.38 8.52 -8.02
C LYS A 153 -11.14 8.15 -9.27
N LYS A 154 -10.69 8.63 -10.44
CA LYS A 154 -11.28 8.30 -11.74
C LYS A 154 -11.26 6.79 -11.97
N ILE A 155 -10.13 6.13 -11.74
CA ILE A 155 -10.02 4.67 -11.92
C ILE A 155 -10.96 3.94 -10.94
N ARG A 156 -10.93 4.31 -9.66
CA ARG A 156 -11.79 3.69 -8.63
C ARG A 156 -13.26 3.75 -8.99
N LEU A 157 -13.77 4.95 -9.28
CA LEU A 157 -15.21 5.17 -9.44
C LEU A 157 -15.75 4.52 -10.72
N ASN A 158 -14.98 4.56 -11.81
CA ASN A 158 -15.47 4.08 -13.09
C ASN A 158 -15.27 2.57 -13.27
N VAL A 159 -14.09 2.01 -12.91
CA VAL A 159 -13.69 0.69 -13.45
C VAL A 159 -13.15 -0.32 -12.43
N SER A 160 -12.77 0.08 -11.23
CA SER A 160 -12.36 -0.86 -10.17
C SER A 160 -13.52 -1.21 -9.24
N GLY A 161 -14.30 -0.21 -8.84
CA GLY A 161 -15.50 -0.41 -8.01
C GLY A 161 -16.76 -0.75 -8.80
N HIS A 162 -16.67 -0.83 -10.14
CA HIS A 162 -17.80 -1.05 -11.07
C HIS A 162 -19.05 -0.21 -10.74
N ARG A 163 -18.86 1.04 -10.27
CA ARG A 163 -19.96 1.92 -9.86
C ARG A 163 -20.60 2.63 -11.05
N ASP A 164 -19.85 2.81 -12.13
CA ASP A 164 -20.39 3.28 -13.39
C ASP A 164 -21.04 2.12 -14.14
N GLN A 165 -22.18 2.36 -14.79
CA GLN A 165 -22.90 1.39 -15.62
C GLN A 165 -22.70 1.64 -17.12
N ASN A 166 -22.08 2.76 -17.50
CA ASN A 166 -21.82 3.11 -18.90
C ASN A 166 -20.57 2.38 -19.42
N ILE A 167 -20.79 1.37 -20.26
CA ILE A 167 -19.71 0.56 -20.85
C ILE A 167 -18.68 1.38 -21.63
N ASN A 168 -19.11 2.42 -22.35
CA ASN A 168 -18.20 3.23 -23.17
C ASN A 168 -17.27 4.04 -22.28
N ASN A 169 -17.80 4.70 -21.23
CA ASN A 169 -16.97 5.41 -20.27
C ASN A 169 -16.04 4.46 -19.51
N GLN A 170 -16.50 3.26 -19.14
CA GLN A 170 -15.63 2.25 -18.54
C GLN A 170 -14.47 1.86 -19.48
N LEU A 171 -14.75 1.63 -20.77
CA LEU A 171 -13.74 1.31 -21.77
C LEU A 171 -12.77 2.47 -21.99
N ASP A 172 -13.25 3.71 -22.05
CA ASP A 172 -12.42 4.91 -22.17
C ASP A 172 -11.45 5.03 -20.98
N VAL A 173 -11.94 4.80 -19.76
CA VAL A 173 -11.07 4.78 -18.58
C VAL A 173 -10.09 3.61 -18.63
N ILE A 174 -10.55 2.38 -18.91
CA ILE A 174 -9.69 1.18 -18.97
C ILE A 174 -8.55 1.37 -19.98
N THR A 175 -8.85 1.88 -21.16
CA THR A 175 -7.87 2.05 -22.25
C THR A 175 -6.90 3.21 -21.99
N SER A 176 -7.28 4.17 -21.15
CA SER A 176 -6.39 5.25 -20.71
C SER A 176 -5.38 4.83 -19.63
N ILE A 177 -5.55 3.66 -19.00
CA ILE A 177 -4.66 3.21 -17.94
C ILE A 177 -3.36 2.67 -18.53
N ASN A 178 -2.25 3.28 -18.12
CA ASN A 178 -0.91 2.78 -18.38
C ASN A 178 -0.38 2.00 -17.16
N PRO A 179 -0.15 0.67 -17.29
CA PRO A 179 0.37 -0.14 -16.19
C PRO A 179 1.75 0.29 -15.67
N TYR A 180 2.61 0.89 -16.51
CA TYR A 180 3.95 1.33 -16.09
C TYR A 180 3.89 2.60 -15.22
N ASP A 181 2.93 3.48 -15.47
CA ASP A 181 2.68 4.64 -14.62
C ASP A 181 2.14 4.17 -13.26
N ILE A 182 1.21 3.20 -13.27
CA ILE A 182 0.69 2.59 -12.04
C ILE A 182 1.79 1.85 -11.25
N LYS A 183 2.70 1.13 -11.92
CA LYS A 183 3.90 0.53 -11.30
C LYS A 183 4.74 1.57 -10.58
N THR A 184 4.96 2.73 -11.21
CA THR A 184 5.73 3.82 -10.61
C THR A 184 5.06 4.34 -9.35
N LEU A 185 3.74 4.60 -9.40
CA LEU A 185 2.97 5.02 -8.23
C LEU A 185 2.96 3.98 -7.12
N MET A 186 2.88 2.69 -7.48
CA MET A 186 2.92 1.57 -6.55
C MET A 186 4.22 1.55 -5.75
N PHE A 187 5.38 1.62 -6.43
CA PHE A 187 6.67 1.64 -5.74
C PHE A 187 6.89 2.92 -4.94
N GLU A 188 6.45 4.07 -5.45
CA GLU A 188 6.51 5.35 -4.72
C GLU A 188 5.71 5.29 -3.40
N PHE A 189 4.55 4.63 -3.42
CA PHE A 189 3.70 4.49 -2.25
C PHE A 189 4.22 3.40 -1.30
N GLU A 190 4.67 2.25 -1.81
CA GLU A 190 5.28 1.20 -0.99
C GLU A 190 6.50 1.71 -0.23
N GLU A 191 7.34 2.54 -0.85
CA GLU A 191 8.48 3.13 -0.18
C GLU A 191 8.05 3.97 1.04
N LYS A 192 6.96 4.74 0.91
CA LYS A 192 6.39 5.53 2.01
C LYS A 192 5.83 4.63 3.11
N LEU A 193 5.12 3.55 2.74
CA LEU A 193 4.63 2.57 3.71
C LEU A 193 5.79 1.89 4.46
N ARG A 194 6.87 1.54 3.76
CA ARG A 194 8.05 0.91 4.39
C ARG A 194 8.69 1.86 5.40
N LYS A 195 8.98 3.11 5.02
CA LYS A 195 9.54 4.11 5.94
C LYS A 195 8.66 4.29 7.17
N LEU A 196 7.35 4.37 6.97
CA LEU A 196 6.38 4.46 8.07
C LEU A 196 6.41 3.22 8.98
N LEU A 197 6.45 2.01 8.40
CA LEU A 197 6.54 0.77 9.16
C LEU A 197 7.84 0.71 9.98
N ASP A 198 8.97 1.06 9.36
CA ASP A 198 10.28 1.10 10.02
C ASP A 198 10.28 2.10 11.18
N HIS A 199 9.59 3.25 11.04
CA HIS A 199 9.43 4.25 12.10
C HIS A 199 8.55 3.80 13.27
N ILE A 200 7.48 3.06 12.97
CA ILE A 200 6.52 2.56 13.97
C ILE A 200 7.06 1.31 14.68
N GLN A 201 7.85 0.49 14.01
CA GLN A 201 8.28 -0.82 14.52
C GLN A 201 8.99 -0.79 15.88
N PRO A 202 9.90 0.15 16.20
CA PRO A 202 10.52 0.23 17.53
C PRO A 202 9.50 0.43 18.65
N VAL A 203 8.43 1.19 18.40
CA VAL A 203 7.35 1.36 19.37
C VAL A 203 6.61 0.05 19.55
N ILE A 204 6.26 -0.62 18.46
CA ILE A 204 5.57 -1.91 18.50
C ILE A 204 6.37 -2.93 19.31
N VAL A 205 7.69 -2.99 19.10
CA VAL A 205 8.58 -3.88 19.86
C VAL A 205 8.63 -3.49 21.34
N ASN A 206 8.78 -2.20 21.67
CA ASN A 206 8.80 -1.74 23.06
C ASN A 206 7.44 -1.95 23.75
N SER A 207 6.34 -1.95 23.01
CA SER A 207 5.02 -2.22 23.54
C SER A 207 4.88 -3.67 24.04
N LEU A 208 5.71 -4.60 23.53
CA LEU A 208 5.81 -5.97 24.04
C LEU A 208 6.58 -6.07 25.35
N THR A 209 7.58 -5.22 25.55
CA THR A 209 8.43 -5.22 26.75
C THR A 209 7.84 -4.43 27.90
N LEU A 210 6.91 -3.51 27.65
CA LEU A 210 6.15 -2.79 28.68
C LEU A 210 5.08 -3.64 29.39
N LYS A 211 5.02 -4.95 29.09
CA LYS A 211 4.09 -5.92 29.68
C LYS A 211 4.75 -7.26 30.08
N ILE A 212 6.05 -7.24 30.43
CA ILE A 212 6.72 -8.33 31.19
C ILE A 212 7.36 -7.76 32.43
#